data_AF-A0A7Y8JX02-F1
#
_entry.id   AF-A0A7Y8JX02-F1
#
_cell.length_a   1.000
_cell.length_b   1.000
_cell.length_c   1.000
_cell.angle_alpha   90.00
_cell.angle_beta   90.00
_cell.angle_gamma   90.00
#
_symmetry.space_group_name_H-M   'P 1'
#
loop_
_entity.id
_entity.type
_entity.pdbx_description
1 polymer ?
#
loop_
_entity_poly.entity_id
_entity_poly.type
_entity_poly.pdbx_seq_one_letter_code
_entity_poly.pdbx_strand_id
1 'polypeptide(L)'
;MNRCLVGLVGAGGAVGSAALAQLRRQADVHVRAGQRRAQRWPDDVEGWVLDVFDPQALAAFCSGCQVVLNCAGPSWQVGDRVAQAAHAAGAAYVDAFGNAALLTALQGARQPSIIGAGVFPGLTALLPRWMANRGFDRVSSLHIHAGGREYCSQAGGADVLLSALGGFGTPNAQWVEGRMQTSPFEQQAQRLAGFPEAVFCSAYFTDELQRLARTLGVPRASFHNVFDQAQIPALIAASCQRLSQDPSALPAAVAQLVHAAELQLLGRRPYYRLSVELSGWRGGQAVRQRAVLSSQDSYGLSACVAVCATLQLLRDPSWRGAHWAGDCLMPDDVITAVQADAACQALSIVNLAAQTTSAEEEGVL
;
A
#
# COMPACT_ATOMS: atom_id res chain seq x y z
N MET A 1 -23.09 5.95 24.63
CA MET A 1 -22.02 6.70 23.93
C MET A 1 -22.53 6.98 22.53
N ASN A 2 -22.37 8.21 22.02
CA ASN A 2 -22.78 8.52 20.66
C ASN A 2 -21.80 7.82 19.70
N ARG A 3 -22.29 7.02 18.75
CA ARG A 3 -21.43 6.36 17.76
C ARG A 3 -20.75 7.40 16.88
N CYS A 4 -19.47 7.20 16.59
CA CYS A 4 -18.72 8.02 15.65
C CYS A 4 -19.14 7.68 14.22
N LEU A 5 -19.52 8.67 13.43
CA LEU A 5 -19.80 8.57 12.02
C LEU A 5 -18.50 8.59 11.20
N VAL A 6 -18.24 7.50 10.48
CA VAL A 6 -17.16 7.39 9.50
C VAL A 6 -17.76 7.43 8.10
N GLY A 7 -17.33 8.40 7.30
CA GLY A 7 -17.65 8.47 5.87
C GLY A 7 -16.67 7.63 5.06
N LEU A 8 -17.14 6.55 4.45
CA LEU A 8 -16.34 5.68 3.60
C LEU A 8 -16.60 5.96 2.13
N VAL A 9 -15.64 6.58 1.45
CA VAL A 9 -15.72 6.92 0.02
C VAL A 9 -15.11 5.79 -0.80
N GLY A 10 -15.79 5.36 -1.87
CA GLY A 10 -15.37 4.20 -2.67
C GLY A 10 -15.75 2.86 -2.03
N ALA A 11 -16.82 2.83 -1.23
CA ALA A 11 -17.21 1.70 -0.38
C ALA A 11 -17.59 0.40 -1.12
N GLY A 12 -17.88 0.44 -2.42
CA GLY A 12 -18.09 -0.79 -3.23
C GLY A 12 -16.89 -1.23 -4.06
N GLY A 13 -15.74 -0.54 -3.94
CA GLY A 13 -14.48 -1.01 -4.52
C GLY A 13 -13.88 -2.17 -3.72
N ALA A 14 -12.82 -2.78 -4.23
CA ALA A 14 -12.17 -3.92 -3.57
C ALA A 14 -11.66 -3.57 -2.15
N VAL A 15 -10.90 -2.47 -2.01
CA VAL A 15 -10.44 -1.98 -0.69
C VAL A 15 -11.62 -1.48 0.15
N GLY A 16 -12.50 -0.66 -0.44
CA GLY A 16 -13.61 -0.05 0.29
C GLY A 16 -14.60 -1.07 0.86
N SER A 17 -14.93 -2.12 0.11
CA SER A 17 -15.84 -3.17 0.60
C SER A 17 -15.24 -3.98 1.74
N ALA A 18 -13.94 -4.29 1.68
CA ALA A 18 -13.21 -4.91 2.78
C ALA A 18 -13.16 -3.98 4.01
N ALA A 19 -12.89 -2.68 3.81
CA ALA A 19 -12.88 -1.69 4.89
C ALA A 19 -14.26 -1.54 5.55
N LEU A 20 -15.34 -1.56 4.75
CA LEU A 20 -16.72 -1.54 5.25
C LEU A 20 -16.99 -2.75 6.15
N ALA A 21 -16.61 -3.95 5.72
CA ALA A 21 -16.80 -5.17 6.51
C ALA A 21 -16.06 -5.09 7.84
N GLN A 22 -14.85 -4.51 7.87
CA GLN A 22 -14.06 -4.34 9.08
C GLN A 22 -14.61 -3.25 10.01
N LEU A 23 -15.01 -2.08 9.48
CA LEU A 23 -15.58 -0.97 10.25
C LEU A 23 -16.90 -1.33 10.91
N ARG A 24 -17.77 -2.10 10.24
CA ARG A 24 -19.04 -2.58 10.81
C ARG A 24 -18.89 -3.47 12.05
N ARG A 25 -17.70 -4.06 12.27
CA ARG A 25 -17.40 -4.84 13.48
C ARG A 25 -17.07 -3.95 14.69
N GLN A 26 -16.88 -2.66 14.49
CA GLN A 26 -16.53 -1.71 15.55
C GLN A 26 -17.81 -1.17 16.20
N ALA A 27 -18.04 -1.50 17.47
CA ALA A 27 -19.30 -1.19 18.17
C ALA A 27 -19.62 0.31 18.24
N ASP A 28 -18.58 1.14 18.26
CA ASP A 28 -18.66 2.60 18.40
C ASP A 28 -18.62 3.35 17.06
N VAL A 29 -18.65 2.63 15.93
CA VAL A 29 -18.61 3.23 14.59
C VAL A 29 -19.95 3.02 13.89
N HIS A 30 -20.47 4.10 13.30
CA HIS A 30 -21.52 4.05 12.29
C HIS A 30 -20.91 4.45 10.94
N VAL A 31 -21.25 3.73 9.88
CA VAL A 31 -20.63 3.93 8.56
C VAL A 31 -21.63 4.54 7.60
N ARG A 32 -21.25 5.67 7.01
CA ARG A 32 -21.86 6.20 5.80
C ARG A 32 -21.03 5.76 4.60
N ALA A 33 -21.61 4.96 3.71
CA ALA A 33 -20.91 4.33 2.60
C ALA A 33 -21.28 5.00 1.28
N GLY A 34 -20.30 5.62 0.62
CA GLY A 34 -20.46 6.32 -0.66
C GLY A 34 -19.81 5.58 -1.82
N GLN A 35 -20.51 5.44 -2.94
CA GLN A 35 -19.91 5.04 -4.21
C GLN A 35 -20.67 5.60 -5.42
N ARG A 36 -20.04 5.58 -6.59
CA ARG A 36 -20.61 6.14 -7.83
C ARG A 36 -21.91 5.50 -8.31
N ARG A 37 -22.10 4.20 -8.06
CA ARG A 37 -23.26 3.44 -8.56
C ARG A 37 -24.18 3.05 -7.42
N ALA A 38 -25.49 3.12 -7.63
CA ALA A 38 -26.44 2.62 -6.66
C ALA A 38 -26.21 1.12 -6.38
N GLN A 39 -26.26 0.74 -5.11
CA GLN A 39 -26.28 -0.66 -4.70
C GLN A 39 -27.10 -0.83 -3.42
N ARG A 40 -27.41 -2.10 -3.11
CA ARG A 40 -28.03 -2.44 -1.84
C ARG A 40 -26.96 -2.50 -0.75
N TRP A 41 -27.19 -1.77 0.32
CA TRP A 41 -26.35 -1.78 1.51
C TRP A 41 -26.96 -2.65 2.61
N PRO A 42 -26.17 -3.13 3.56
CA PRO A 42 -26.68 -3.66 4.81
C PRO A 42 -27.52 -2.61 5.56
N ASP A 43 -28.52 -3.06 6.32
CA ASP A 43 -29.49 -2.16 6.99
C ASP A 43 -28.86 -1.23 8.03
N ASP A 44 -27.70 -1.59 8.57
CA ASP A 44 -26.91 -0.82 9.54
C ASP A 44 -25.94 0.19 8.90
N VAL A 45 -25.97 0.35 7.58
CA VAL A 45 -25.08 1.24 6.80
C VAL A 45 -25.88 2.34 6.12
N GLU A 46 -25.46 3.59 6.30
CA GLU A 46 -26.04 4.74 5.60
C GLU A 46 -25.48 4.82 4.17
N GLY A 47 -26.22 4.30 3.20
CA GLY A 47 -25.78 4.20 1.80
C GLY A 47 -26.00 5.46 0.96
N TRP A 48 -24.99 5.88 0.20
CA TRP A 48 -25.03 7.06 -0.67
C TRP A 48 -24.57 6.74 -2.10
N VAL A 49 -25.30 7.25 -3.08
CA VAL A 49 -24.75 7.43 -4.44
C VAL A 49 -23.92 8.70 -4.42
N LEU A 50 -22.62 8.56 -4.62
CA LEU A 50 -21.63 9.62 -4.49
C LEU A 50 -20.69 9.64 -5.69
N ASP A 51 -20.76 10.73 -6.45
CA ASP A 51 -19.68 11.11 -7.36
C ASP A 51 -18.75 12.09 -6.64
N VAL A 52 -17.47 11.71 -6.50
CA VAL A 52 -16.45 12.55 -5.85
C VAL A 52 -16.06 13.78 -6.68
N PHE A 53 -16.51 13.86 -7.94
CA PHE A 53 -16.35 15.03 -8.80
C PHE A 53 -17.53 16.02 -8.69
N ASP A 54 -18.60 15.66 -7.99
CA ASP A 54 -19.67 16.58 -7.61
C ASP A 54 -19.35 17.21 -6.24
N PRO A 55 -18.95 18.49 -6.18
CA PRO A 55 -18.55 19.13 -4.94
C PRO A 55 -19.70 19.28 -3.94
N GLN A 56 -20.94 19.43 -4.40
CA GLN A 56 -22.10 19.59 -3.52
C GLN A 56 -22.47 18.26 -2.88
N ALA A 57 -22.52 17.19 -3.68
CA ALA A 57 -22.77 15.84 -3.19
C ALA A 57 -21.67 15.40 -2.20
N LEU A 58 -20.41 15.69 -2.51
CA LEU A 58 -19.27 15.36 -1.65
C LEU A 58 -19.30 16.14 -0.33
N ALA A 59 -19.61 17.44 -0.35
CA ALA A 59 -19.77 18.23 0.87
C ALA A 59 -20.93 17.70 1.75
N ALA A 60 -22.07 17.37 1.14
CA ALA A 60 -23.21 16.80 1.85
C ALA A 60 -22.84 15.44 2.48
N PHE A 61 -22.11 14.60 1.75
CA PHE A 61 -21.62 13.31 2.24
C PHE A 61 -20.67 13.46 3.44
N CYS A 62 -19.74 14.43 3.40
CA CYS A 62 -18.78 14.65 4.48
C CYS A 62 -19.41 15.28 5.73
N SER A 63 -20.55 15.96 5.60
CA SER A 63 -21.22 16.65 6.71
C SER A 63 -21.52 15.72 7.88
N GLY A 64 -21.07 16.11 9.09
CA GLY A 64 -21.28 15.37 10.33
C GLY A 64 -20.35 14.16 10.53
N CYS A 65 -19.49 13.82 9.57
CA CYS A 65 -18.49 12.77 9.74
C CYS A 65 -17.40 13.21 10.72
N GLN A 66 -16.88 12.28 11.52
CA GLN A 66 -15.70 12.52 12.35
C GLN A 66 -14.41 12.22 11.57
N VAL A 67 -14.44 11.16 10.77
CA VAL A 67 -13.34 10.78 9.86
C VAL A 67 -13.94 10.41 8.51
N VAL A 68 -13.30 10.84 7.43
CA VAL A 68 -13.58 10.40 6.08
C VAL A 68 -12.44 9.51 5.59
N LEU A 69 -12.73 8.24 5.36
CA LEU A 69 -11.83 7.27 4.76
C LEU A 69 -12.06 7.20 3.25
N ASN A 70 -11.06 7.63 2.48
CA ASN A 70 -11.04 7.54 1.03
C ASN A 70 -10.41 6.23 0.55
N CYS A 71 -11.23 5.40 -0.10
CA CYS A 71 -10.83 4.22 -0.86
C CYS A 71 -11.25 4.33 -2.33
N ALA A 72 -11.65 5.51 -2.80
CA ALA A 72 -12.01 5.72 -4.19
C ALA A 72 -10.76 5.87 -5.06
N GLY A 73 -10.79 5.21 -6.21
CA GLY A 73 -9.80 5.42 -7.26
C GLY A 73 -10.46 5.70 -8.62
N PRO A 74 -9.65 6.07 -9.63
CA PRO A 74 -8.18 6.13 -9.56
C PRO A 74 -7.69 7.33 -8.74
N SER A 75 -6.77 7.07 -7.81
CA SER A 75 -6.26 8.00 -6.79
C SER A 75 -5.70 9.28 -7.40
N TRP A 76 -4.96 9.17 -8.52
CA TRP A 76 -4.43 10.32 -9.25
C TRP A 76 -5.48 11.26 -9.83
N GLN A 77 -6.64 10.72 -10.24
CA GLN A 77 -7.73 11.53 -10.79
C GLN A 77 -8.57 12.16 -9.68
N VAL A 78 -8.78 11.42 -8.59
CA VAL A 78 -9.48 11.93 -7.40
C VAL A 78 -8.72 13.12 -6.81
N GLY A 79 -7.39 13.00 -6.68
CA GLY A 79 -6.55 14.05 -6.14
C GLY A 79 -6.88 14.36 -4.67
N ASP A 80 -6.91 15.64 -4.30
CA ASP A 80 -7.18 16.09 -2.94
C ASP A 80 -8.67 16.40 -2.65
N ARG A 81 -9.57 16.22 -3.63
CA ARG A 81 -10.99 16.62 -3.54
C ARG A 81 -11.69 16.11 -2.29
N VAL A 82 -11.53 14.82 -1.99
CA VAL A 82 -12.15 14.19 -0.82
C VAL A 82 -11.56 14.74 0.47
N ALA A 83 -10.26 14.99 0.50
CA ALA A 83 -9.59 15.58 1.65
C ALA A 83 -10.06 17.01 1.92
N GLN A 84 -10.17 17.85 0.87
CA GLN A 84 -10.67 19.22 0.98
C GLN A 84 -12.11 19.25 1.51
N ALA A 85 -12.99 18.39 0.97
CA ALA A 85 -14.38 18.31 1.43
C ALA A 85 -14.50 17.80 2.88
N ALA A 86 -13.71 16.79 3.25
CA ALA A 86 -13.65 16.29 4.62
C ALA A 86 -13.19 17.38 5.59
N HIS A 87 -12.11 18.07 5.25
CA HIS A 87 -11.54 19.14 6.07
C HIS A 87 -12.49 20.34 6.21
N ALA A 88 -13.17 20.73 5.13
CA ALA A 88 -14.18 21.78 5.14
C ALA A 88 -15.39 21.43 6.03
N ALA A 89 -15.76 20.15 6.10
CA ALA A 89 -16.77 19.63 7.02
C ALA A 89 -16.27 19.48 8.47
N GLY A 90 -14.99 19.74 8.73
CA GLY A 90 -14.35 19.59 10.03
C GLY A 90 -13.97 18.15 10.39
N ALA A 91 -14.00 17.23 9.43
CA ALA A 91 -13.62 15.84 9.62
C ALA A 91 -12.12 15.62 9.42
N ALA A 92 -11.56 14.63 10.12
CA ALA A 92 -10.26 14.09 9.81
C ALA A 92 -10.29 13.28 8.50
N TYR A 93 -9.12 13.04 7.91
CA TYR A 93 -9.01 12.39 6.60
C TYR A 93 -8.07 11.18 6.63
N VAL A 94 -8.49 10.09 5.99
CA VAL A 94 -7.63 8.94 5.72
C VAL A 94 -7.66 8.60 4.23
N ASP A 95 -6.50 8.31 3.64
CA ASP A 95 -6.39 7.85 2.26
C ASP A 95 -5.65 6.52 2.18
N ALA A 96 -6.26 5.53 1.53
CA ALA A 96 -5.68 4.20 1.38
C ALA A 96 -4.43 4.18 0.47
N PHE A 97 -4.28 5.13 -0.46
CA PHE A 97 -3.16 5.17 -1.41
C PHE A 97 -2.21 6.34 -1.14
N GLY A 98 -2.71 7.58 -1.24
CA GLY A 98 -1.91 8.80 -1.10
C GLY A 98 -0.75 8.97 -2.10
N ASN A 99 -0.28 10.19 -2.26
CA ASN A 99 0.94 10.50 -3.01
C ASN A 99 1.61 11.77 -2.45
N ALA A 100 2.81 12.10 -2.92
CA ALA A 100 3.56 13.28 -2.44
C ALA A 100 2.83 14.61 -2.71
N ALA A 101 2.09 14.69 -3.81
CA ALA A 101 1.29 15.87 -4.14
C ALA A 101 0.14 16.07 -3.14
N LEU A 102 -0.57 14.99 -2.78
CA LEU A 102 -1.61 15.00 -1.76
C LEU A 102 -1.05 15.38 -0.39
N LEU A 103 0.10 14.82 0.01
CA LEU A 103 0.73 15.22 1.27
C LEU A 103 1.00 16.72 1.30
N THR A 104 1.59 17.25 0.23
CA THR A 104 1.88 18.68 0.07
C THR A 104 0.60 19.52 0.16
N ALA A 105 -0.47 19.10 -0.53
CA ALA A 105 -1.75 19.80 -0.49
C ALA A 105 -2.39 19.84 0.92
N LEU A 106 -2.05 18.87 1.78
CA LEU A 106 -2.55 18.78 3.15
C LEU A 106 -1.62 19.43 4.18
N GLN A 107 -0.45 19.94 3.78
CA GLN A 107 0.43 20.64 4.70
C GLN A 107 -0.22 21.92 5.22
N GLY A 108 -0.18 22.13 6.54
CA GLY A 108 -0.81 23.28 7.19
C GLY A 108 -2.32 23.17 7.36
N ALA A 109 -2.96 22.10 6.89
CA ALA A 109 -4.37 21.86 7.14
C ALA A 109 -4.63 21.71 8.64
N ARG A 110 -5.74 22.29 9.12
CA ARG A 110 -6.15 22.21 10.54
C ARG A 110 -6.57 20.80 10.93
N GLN A 111 -7.26 20.10 10.03
CA GLN A 111 -7.78 18.77 10.30
C GLN A 111 -6.69 17.72 10.08
N PRO A 112 -6.64 16.68 10.92
CA PRO A 112 -5.59 15.67 10.82
C PRO A 112 -5.81 14.75 9.62
N SER A 113 -4.70 14.30 9.03
CA SER A 113 -4.72 13.40 7.89
C SER A 113 -3.70 12.27 8.02
N ILE A 114 -4.09 11.06 7.63
CA ILE A 114 -3.17 9.92 7.43
C ILE A 114 -3.35 9.40 6.01
N ILE A 115 -2.29 9.46 5.20
CA ILE A 115 -2.32 9.01 3.80
C ILE A 115 -1.39 7.82 3.59
N GLY A 116 -1.59 7.09 2.50
CA GLY A 116 -0.81 5.88 2.23
C GLY A 116 -1.05 4.79 3.25
N ALA A 117 -2.30 4.66 3.69
CA ALA A 117 -2.76 3.66 4.64
C ALA A 117 -3.18 2.38 3.90
N GLY A 118 -2.34 1.85 3.03
CA GLY A 118 -2.59 0.65 2.25
C GLY A 118 -1.50 -0.40 2.44
N VAL A 119 -1.39 -1.33 1.48
CA VAL A 119 -0.25 -2.23 1.43
C VAL A 119 0.99 -1.51 0.93
N PHE A 120 0.89 -0.85 -0.23
CA PHE A 120 1.97 -0.09 -0.85
C PHE A 120 1.43 1.22 -1.42
N PRO A 121 1.66 2.37 -0.76
CA PRO A 121 2.42 2.55 0.48
C PRO A 121 1.64 2.09 1.74
N GLY A 122 2.35 1.92 2.87
CA GLY A 122 1.80 1.60 4.18
C GLY A 122 2.42 0.35 4.80
N LEU A 123 1.82 -0.82 4.57
CA LEU A 123 2.27 -2.10 5.15
C LEU A 123 3.72 -2.44 4.76
N THR A 124 4.15 -2.04 3.56
CA THR A 124 5.52 -2.16 3.07
C THR A 124 6.53 -1.38 3.90
N ALA A 125 6.13 -0.35 4.64
CA ALA A 125 6.98 0.34 5.61
C ALA A 125 6.76 -0.17 7.05
N LEU A 126 5.52 -0.55 7.40
CA LEU A 126 5.18 -0.98 8.76
C LEU A 126 5.76 -2.35 9.12
N LEU A 127 5.70 -3.33 8.21
CA LEU A 127 6.24 -4.67 8.50
C LEU A 127 7.77 -4.66 8.74
N PRO A 128 8.60 -3.97 7.91
CA PRO A 128 10.02 -3.82 8.21
C PRO A 128 10.30 -3.10 9.53
N ARG A 129 9.56 -2.02 9.85
CA ARG A 129 9.70 -1.31 11.14
C ARG A 129 9.38 -2.23 12.32
N TRP A 130 8.31 -3.01 12.21
CA TRP A 130 7.92 -3.97 13.23
C TRP A 130 8.99 -5.05 13.46
N MET A 131 9.57 -5.60 12.38
CA MET A 131 10.67 -6.56 12.48
C MET A 131 11.93 -5.94 13.09
N ALA A 132 12.31 -4.74 12.64
CA ALA A 132 13.50 -4.04 13.12
C ALA A 132 13.42 -3.77 14.62
N ASN A 133 12.29 -3.23 15.10
CA ASN A 133 12.07 -2.89 16.52
C ASN A 133 12.16 -4.09 17.47
N ARG A 134 11.92 -5.31 16.98
CA ARG A 134 11.89 -6.53 17.80
C ARG A 134 13.15 -7.40 17.64
N GLY A 135 13.78 -7.33 16.48
CA GLY A 135 14.80 -8.29 16.06
C GLY A 135 16.22 -7.73 16.01
N PHE A 136 16.41 -6.42 16.06
CA PHE A 136 17.68 -5.78 15.68
C PHE A 136 18.00 -4.57 16.56
N ASP A 137 19.27 -4.48 16.98
CA ASP A 137 19.84 -3.25 17.54
C ASP A 137 20.24 -2.28 16.43
N ARG A 138 20.69 -2.85 15.29
CA ARG A 138 21.05 -2.11 14.08
C ARG A 138 20.79 -2.96 12.85
N VAL A 139 20.16 -2.38 11.84
CA VAL A 139 19.92 -3.02 10.54
C VAL A 139 20.98 -2.57 9.53
N SER A 140 21.56 -3.50 8.76
CA SER A 140 22.51 -3.23 7.67
C SER A 140 21.91 -3.33 6.28
N SER A 141 20.87 -4.15 6.08
CA SER A 141 20.18 -4.23 4.79
C SER A 141 18.70 -4.54 4.93
N LEU A 142 17.93 -4.06 3.96
CA LEU A 142 16.50 -4.29 3.82
C LEU A 142 16.18 -4.72 2.38
N HIS A 143 15.46 -5.84 2.23
CA HIS A 143 14.95 -6.28 0.94
C HIS A 143 13.46 -6.57 1.04
N ILE A 144 12.67 -5.90 0.20
CA ILE A 144 11.22 -6.05 0.14
C ILE A 144 10.85 -6.61 -1.24
N HIS A 145 10.04 -7.67 -1.23
CA HIS A 145 9.38 -8.22 -2.40
C HIS A 145 7.87 -8.23 -2.16
N ALA A 146 7.12 -7.58 -3.04
CA ALA A 146 5.69 -7.38 -2.86
C ALA A 146 4.97 -7.66 -4.19
N GLY A 147 3.97 -8.54 -4.16
CA GLY A 147 3.18 -8.87 -5.34
C GLY A 147 2.77 -10.33 -5.41
N GLY A 148 2.36 -10.76 -6.60
CA GLY A 148 1.86 -12.10 -6.83
C GLY A 148 0.94 -12.17 -8.04
N ARG A 149 -0.09 -13.01 -7.93
CA ARG A 149 -1.13 -13.21 -8.93
C ARG A 149 -2.46 -12.93 -8.27
N GLU A 150 -3.04 -11.78 -8.52
CA GLU A 150 -4.31 -11.36 -7.91
C GLU A 150 -5.21 -10.69 -8.94
N TYR A 151 -6.48 -10.50 -8.57
CA TYR A 151 -7.43 -9.75 -9.39
C TYR A 151 -6.95 -8.30 -9.50
N CYS A 152 -7.07 -7.73 -10.70
CA CYS A 152 -6.81 -6.31 -10.93
C CYS A 152 -8.15 -5.58 -11.07
N SER A 153 -8.48 -4.72 -10.11
CA SER A 153 -9.64 -3.84 -10.25
C SER A 153 -9.38 -2.73 -11.27
N GLN A 154 -10.43 -2.20 -11.89
CA GLN A 154 -10.33 -1.08 -12.83
C GLN A 154 -9.62 0.14 -12.20
N ALA A 155 -9.94 0.46 -10.94
CA ALA A 155 -9.28 1.54 -10.21
C ALA A 155 -7.80 1.22 -9.92
N GLY A 156 -7.49 0.01 -9.48
CA GLY A 156 -6.11 -0.42 -9.22
C GLY A 156 -5.26 -0.45 -10.49
N GLY A 157 -5.79 -0.93 -11.61
CA GLY A 157 -5.09 -0.92 -12.90
C GLY A 157 -4.80 0.50 -13.39
N ALA A 158 -5.76 1.42 -13.23
CA ALA A 158 -5.54 2.83 -13.51
C ALA A 158 -4.47 3.44 -12.58
N ASP A 159 -4.49 3.11 -11.29
CA ASP A 159 -3.50 3.60 -10.32
C ASP A 159 -2.10 3.09 -10.63
N VAL A 160 -1.93 1.85 -11.07
CA VAL A 160 -0.63 1.32 -11.52
C VAL A 160 -0.09 2.16 -12.68
N LEU A 161 -0.90 2.41 -13.70
CA LEU A 161 -0.47 3.13 -14.91
C LEU A 161 -0.22 4.62 -14.64
N LEU A 162 -1.14 5.28 -13.93
CA LEU A 162 -1.02 6.70 -13.61
C LEU A 162 0.11 6.98 -12.62
N SER A 163 0.36 6.08 -11.67
CA SER A 163 1.48 6.24 -10.72
C SER A 163 2.82 6.06 -11.40
N ALA A 164 2.94 5.10 -12.32
CA ALA A 164 4.15 4.93 -13.11
C ALA A 164 4.46 6.18 -13.96
N LEU A 165 3.43 6.80 -14.56
CA LEU A 165 3.58 8.04 -15.32
C LEU A 165 3.82 9.28 -14.47
N GLY A 166 3.18 9.34 -13.30
CA GLY A 166 3.25 10.47 -12.38
C GLY A 166 4.53 10.52 -11.54
N GLY A 167 5.49 9.63 -11.79
CA GLY A 167 6.77 9.63 -11.08
C GLY A 167 6.67 9.13 -9.64
N PHE A 168 5.73 8.23 -9.33
CA PHE A 168 5.59 7.64 -7.99
C PHE A 168 6.86 6.90 -7.52
N GLY A 169 7.67 6.42 -8.48
CA GLY A 169 8.94 5.79 -8.22
C GLY A 169 9.80 5.69 -9.47
N THR A 170 11.07 5.36 -9.27
CA THR A 170 12.08 5.19 -10.31
C THR A 170 12.33 3.70 -10.55
N PRO A 171 12.06 3.17 -11.76
CA PRO A 171 12.33 1.77 -12.07
C PRO A 171 13.83 1.47 -12.08
N ASN A 172 14.18 0.21 -11.81
CA ASN A 172 15.56 -0.29 -11.82
C ASN A 172 16.50 0.50 -10.91
N ALA A 173 15.99 0.97 -9.78
CA ALA A 173 16.74 1.72 -8.79
C ALA A 173 16.54 1.17 -7.38
N GLN A 174 17.51 1.44 -6.51
CA GLN A 174 17.56 1.00 -5.12
C GLN A 174 18.32 2.03 -4.26
N TRP A 175 18.21 1.90 -2.94
CA TRP A 175 18.96 2.70 -1.98
C TRP A 175 20.30 2.04 -1.66
N VAL A 176 21.41 2.74 -1.88
CA VAL A 176 22.77 2.23 -1.62
C VAL A 176 23.65 3.36 -1.12
N GLU A 177 24.21 3.17 0.07
CA GLU A 177 25.10 4.10 0.79
C GLU A 177 24.51 5.52 0.87
N GLY A 178 23.25 5.63 1.29
CA GLY A 178 22.61 6.92 1.55
C GLY A 178 22.04 7.63 0.31
N ARG A 179 22.05 7.00 -0.86
CA ARG A 179 21.56 7.58 -2.12
C ARG A 179 20.84 6.57 -3.00
N MET A 180 19.97 7.07 -3.87
CA MET A 180 19.39 6.29 -4.95
C MET A 180 20.48 5.92 -5.97
N GLN A 181 20.53 4.66 -6.38
CA GLN A 181 21.39 4.18 -7.45
C GLN A 181 20.57 3.34 -8.43
N THR A 182 20.69 3.66 -9.71
CA THR A 182 20.15 2.86 -10.81
C THR A 182 21.08 1.70 -11.12
N SER A 183 20.54 0.53 -11.40
CA SER A 183 21.31 -0.62 -11.86
C SER A 183 20.55 -1.30 -12.99
N PRO A 184 21.21 -1.70 -14.08
CA PRO A 184 20.57 -2.49 -15.11
C PRO A 184 20.05 -3.78 -14.47
N PHE A 185 18.76 -4.03 -14.59
CA PHE A 185 18.11 -5.21 -14.06
C PHE A 185 17.57 -6.03 -15.22
N GLU A 186 18.10 -7.24 -15.40
CA GLU A 186 17.51 -8.20 -16.32
C GLU A 186 16.37 -8.94 -15.62
N GLN A 187 15.19 -8.91 -16.24
CA GLN A 187 14.06 -9.70 -15.76
C GLN A 187 14.28 -11.17 -16.07
N GLN A 188 14.62 -11.93 -15.04
CA GLN A 188 14.73 -13.38 -15.11
C GLN A 188 13.77 -14.02 -14.10
N ALA A 189 13.22 -15.17 -14.47
CA ALA A 189 12.39 -15.95 -13.57
C ALA A 189 13.25 -16.46 -12.41
N GLN A 190 12.81 -16.21 -11.18
CA GLN A 190 13.54 -16.59 -9.97
C GLN A 190 12.61 -17.24 -8.95
N ARG A 191 13.12 -18.21 -8.20
CA ARG A 191 12.41 -18.81 -7.06
C ARG A 191 12.70 -18.00 -5.81
N LEU A 192 11.70 -17.27 -5.32
CA LEU A 192 11.76 -16.53 -4.07
C LEU A 192 11.14 -17.35 -2.94
N ALA A 193 11.72 -17.26 -1.75
CA ALA A 193 11.16 -17.91 -0.58
C ALA A 193 9.79 -17.31 -0.22
N GLY A 194 8.83 -18.17 0.11
CA GLY A 194 7.46 -17.74 0.43
C GLY A 194 6.55 -17.58 -0.79
N PHE A 195 7.11 -17.56 -2.00
CA PHE A 195 6.34 -17.57 -3.24
C PHE A 195 6.09 -19.01 -3.69
N PRO A 196 4.86 -19.35 -4.14
CA PRO A 196 4.53 -20.72 -4.51
C PRO A 196 5.18 -21.18 -5.82
N GLU A 197 5.62 -20.24 -6.66
CA GLU A 197 6.06 -20.47 -8.04
C GLU A 197 7.29 -19.60 -8.35
N ALA A 198 7.94 -19.84 -9.50
CA ALA A 198 8.95 -18.91 -9.99
C ALA A 198 8.28 -17.60 -10.43
N VAL A 199 8.91 -16.48 -10.14
CA VAL A 199 8.35 -15.14 -10.33
C VAL A 199 9.33 -14.20 -11.02
N PHE A 200 8.83 -13.09 -11.53
CA PHE A 200 9.59 -12.01 -12.14
C PHE A 200 9.59 -10.81 -11.21
N CYS A 201 10.75 -10.20 -11.02
CA CYS A 201 10.90 -9.04 -10.15
C CYS A 201 11.19 -7.78 -10.97
N SER A 202 10.74 -6.63 -10.50
CA SER A 202 11.14 -5.34 -11.03
C SER A 202 11.49 -4.43 -9.86
N ALA A 203 12.77 -4.04 -9.77
CA ALA A 203 13.22 -3.08 -8.77
C ALA A 203 12.53 -1.74 -9.00
N TYR A 204 12.02 -1.14 -7.92
CA TYR A 204 11.24 0.09 -8.00
C TYR A 204 11.51 0.95 -6.77
N PHE A 205 12.29 2.01 -6.96
CA PHE A 205 12.67 2.92 -5.88
C PHE A 205 11.56 3.96 -5.67
N THR A 206 11.10 4.13 -4.43
CA THR A 206 10.05 5.09 -4.09
C THR A 206 10.47 6.00 -2.95
N ASP A 207 9.75 7.11 -2.78
CA ASP A 207 9.93 7.98 -1.62
C ASP A 207 9.66 7.25 -0.30
N GLU A 208 8.74 6.27 -0.27
CA GLU A 208 8.52 5.42 0.90
C GLU A 208 9.77 4.60 1.24
N LEU A 209 10.39 3.95 0.25
CA LEU A 209 11.63 3.20 0.47
C LEU A 209 12.74 4.10 1.00
N GLN A 210 12.85 5.33 0.48
CA GLN A 210 13.82 6.31 0.96
C GLN A 210 13.55 6.72 2.41
N ARG A 211 12.30 7.07 2.76
CA ARG A 211 11.92 7.45 4.13
C ARG A 211 12.14 6.31 5.11
N LEU A 212 11.75 5.10 4.72
CA LEU A 212 11.97 3.89 5.50
C LEU A 212 13.46 3.62 5.71
N ALA A 213 14.26 3.73 4.65
CA ALA A 213 15.70 3.49 4.73
C ALA A 213 16.39 4.46 5.70
N ARG A 214 15.99 5.74 5.66
CA ARG A 214 16.45 6.78 6.60
C ARG A 214 15.98 6.50 8.03
N THR A 215 14.72 6.13 8.20
CA THR A 215 14.12 5.83 9.52
C THR A 215 14.82 4.66 10.20
N LEU A 216 15.18 3.62 9.44
CA LEU A 216 15.90 2.45 9.97
C LEU A 216 17.43 2.62 9.98
N GLY A 217 17.95 3.73 9.45
CA GLY A 217 19.39 3.97 9.32
C GLY A 217 20.11 2.94 8.44
N VAL A 218 19.42 2.33 7.47
CA VAL A 218 20.01 1.27 6.63
C VAL A 218 20.80 1.86 5.46
N PRO A 219 22.04 1.40 5.22
CA PRO A 219 22.83 1.83 4.08
C PRO A 219 22.31 1.24 2.77
N ARG A 220 21.68 0.05 2.80
CA ARG A 220 21.21 -0.65 1.60
C ARG A 220 19.77 -1.08 1.74
N ALA A 221 18.91 -0.63 0.83
CA ALA A 221 17.52 -1.04 0.79
C ALA A 221 17.02 -1.21 -0.65
N SER A 222 16.23 -2.26 -0.90
CA SER A 222 15.58 -2.46 -2.20
C SER A 222 14.13 -2.89 -2.03
N PHE A 223 13.29 -2.43 -2.96
CA PHE A 223 11.91 -2.85 -3.12
C PHE A 223 11.72 -3.39 -4.53
N HIS A 224 11.06 -4.55 -4.63
CA HIS A 224 10.75 -5.18 -5.90
C HIS A 224 9.26 -5.48 -5.98
N ASN A 225 8.64 -4.99 -7.06
CA ASN A 225 7.36 -5.52 -7.49
C ASN A 225 7.56 -6.94 -8.00
N VAL A 226 6.69 -7.86 -7.57
CA VAL A 226 6.73 -9.26 -7.98
C VAL A 226 5.54 -9.59 -8.86
N PHE A 227 5.83 -10.20 -10.00
CA PHE A 227 4.86 -10.62 -11.00
C PHE A 227 4.95 -12.11 -11.22
N ASP A 228 3.81 -12.76 -11.34
CA ASP A 228 3.74 -14.18 -11.68
C ASP A 228 4.25 -14.48 -13.10
N GLN A 229 4.11 -13.53 -14.03
CA GLN A 229 4.57 -13.70 -15.42
C GLN A 229 5.19 -12.41 -15.98
N ALA A 230 6.19 -12.57 -16.86
CA ALA A 230 6.93 -11.47 -17.46
C ALA A 230 6.11 -10.55 -18.36
N GLN A 231 4.96 -11.01 -18.88
CA GLN A 231 4.17 -10.19 -19.81
C GLN A 231 3.46 -9.03 -19.09
N ILE A 232 3.20 -9.14 -17.79
CA ILE A 232 2.56 -8.06 -17.01
C ILE A 232 3.45 -6.81 -16.91
N PRO A 233 4.70 -6.88 -16.42
CA PRO A 233 5.56 -5.70 -16.39
C PRO A 233 5.84 -5.15 -17.80
N ALA A 234 5.95 -6.01 -18.82
CA ALA A 234 6.06 -5.58 -20.22
C ALA A 234 4.81 -4.81 -20.70
N LEU A 235 3.62 -5.29 -20.36
CA LEU A 235 2.35 -4.64 -20.70
C LEU A 235 2.22 -3.28 -19.99
N ILE A 236 2.61 -3.18 -18.72
CA ILE A 236 2.65 -1.92 -17.97
C ILE A 236 3.58 -0.93 -18.66
N ALA A 237 4.80 -1.34 -19.00
CA ALA A 237 5.77 -0.47 -19.67
C ALA A 237 5.26 0.02 -21.04
N ALA A 238 4.74 -0.88 -21.87
CA ALA A 238 4.16 -0.52 -23.18
C ALA A 238 2.94 0.40 -23.06
N SER A 239 2.09 0.17 -22.04
CA SER A 239 0.94 1.02 -21.75
C SER A 239 1.38 2.42 -21.32
N CYS A 240 2.38 2.54 -20.43
CA CYS A 240 2.93 3.82 -20.02
C CYS A 240 3.53 4.59 -21.21
N GLN A 241 4.27 3.91 -22.09
CA GLN A 241 4.81 4.53 -23.31
C GLN A 241 3.70 5.06 -24.23
N ARG A 242 2.60 4.32 -24.39
CA ARG A 242 1.45 4.78 -25.19
C ARG A 242 0.77 5.98 -24.53
N LEU A 243 0.54 5.90 -23.23
CA LEU A 243 -0.17 6.94 -22.48
C LEU A 243 0.61 8.25 -22.35
N SER A 244 1.94 8.20 -22.42
CA SER A 244 2.76 9.44 -22.48
C SER A 244 2.57 10.20 -23.79
N GLN A 245 2.08 9.54 -24.84
CA GLN A 245 1.77 10.14 -26.14
C GLN A 245 0.28 10.45 -26.29
N ASP A 246 -0.58 9.57 -25.76
CA ASP A 246 -2.04 9.71 -25.81
C ASP A 246 -2.69 9.34 -24.47
N PRO A 247 -2.93 10.33 -23.59
CA PRO A 247 -3.62 10.10 -22.31
C PRO A 247 -5.04 9.56 -22.46
N SER A 248 -5.70 9.76 -23.61
CA SER A 248 -7.07 9.28 -23.84
C SER A 248 -7.15 7.76 -23.96
N ALA A 249 -6.02 7.09 -24.20
CA ALA A 249 -5.92 5.63 -24.26
C ALA A 249 -6.04 4.94 -22.89
N LEU A 250 -6.14 5.69 -21.78
CA LEU A 250 -6.17 5.14 -20.42
C LEU A 250 -7.24 4.06 -20.22
N PRO A 251 -8.51 4.24 -20.62
CA PRO A 251 -9.53 3.21 -20.41
C PRO A 251 -9.20 1.89 -21.12
N ALA A 252 -8.65 1.97 -22.34
CA ALA A 252 -8.24 0.78 -23.10
C ALA A 252 -7.03 0.09 -22.46
N ALA A 253 -6.04 0.86 -22.00
CA ALA A 253 -4.87 0.32 -21.31
C ALA A 253 -5.23 -0.37 -20.00
N VAL A 254 -6.14 0.22 -19.21
CA VAL A 254 -6.66 -0.39 -17.98
C VAL A 254 -7.41 -1.68 -18.31
N ALA A 255 -8.29 -1.67 -19.31
CA ALA A 255 -9.01 -2.87 -19.72
C ALA A 255 -8.07 -4.01 -20.14
N GLN A 256 -6.98 -3.70 -20.86
CA GLN A 256 -5.94 -4.66 -21.23
C GLN A 256 -5.25 -5.26 -20.01
N LEU A 257 -4.88 -4.42 -19.02
CA LEU A 257 -4.22 -4.88 -17.80
C LEU A 257 -5.16 -5.76 -16.94
N VAL A 258 -6.42 -5.35 -16.80
CA VAL A 258 -7.44 -6.13 -16.07
C VAL A 258 -7.65 -7.48 -16.75
N HIS A 259 -7.81 -7.49 -18.06
CA HIS A 259 -7.97 -8.74 -18.82
C HIS A 259 -6.75 -9.65 -18.70
N ALA A 260 -5.54 -9.09 -18.76
CA ALA A 260 -4.31 -9.86 -18.56
C ALA A 260 -4.25 -10.52 -17.17
N ALA A 261 -4.66 -9.80 -16.11
CA ALA A 261 -4.73 -10.35 -14.76
C ALA A 261 -5.79 -11.47 -14.64
N GLU A 262 -6.96 -11.31 -15.28
CA GLU A 262 -8.00 -12.35 -15.33
C GLU A 262 -7.50 -13.63 -16.01
N LEU A 263 -6.79 -13.50 -17.14
CA LEU A 263 -6.22 -14.64 -17.85
C LEU A 263 -5.23 -15.43 -16.98
N GLN A 264 -4.44 -14.74 -16.13
CA GLN A 264 -3.49 -15.41 -15.23
C GLN A 264 -4.18 -16.29 -14.18
N LEU A 265 -5.43 -15.97 -13.83
CA LEU A 265 -6.23 -16.65 -12.82
C LEU A 265 -7.00 -17.87 -13.37
N LEU A 266 -7.04 -18.07 -14.69
CA LEU A 266 -7.73 -19.23 -15.28
C LEU A 266 -7.11 -20.55 -14.80
N GLY A 267 -7.89 -21.32 -14.04
CA GLY A 267 -7.47 -22.61 -13.47
C GLY A 267 -6.45 -22.50 -12.33
N ARG A 268 -6.15 -21.28 -11.83
CA ARG A 268 -5.12 -21.02 -10.82
C ARG A 268 -5.68 -20.20 -9.68
N ARG A 269 -5.19 -20.44 -8.45
CA ARG A 269 -5.63 -19.68 -7.27
C ARG A 269 -4.90 -18.34 -7.19
N PRO A 270 -5.60 -17.25 -6.78
CA PRO A 270 -4.94 -15.99 -6.50
C PRO A 270 -4.06 -16.10 -5.25
N TYR A 271 -2.99 -15.31 -5.22
CA TYR A 271 -2.17 -15.11 -4.03
C TYR A 271 -1.45 -13.76 -4.10
N TYR A 272 -1.22 -13.20 -2.93
CA TYR A 272 -0.37 -12.05 -2.69
C TYR A 272 0.69 -12.39 -1.63
N ARG A 273 1.91 -11.91 -1.81
CA ARG A 273 2.99 -12.02 -0.84
C ARG A 273 3.64 -10.66 -0.59
N LEU A 274 3.91 -10.39 0.69
CA LEU A 274 4.86 -9.37 1.12
C LEU A 274 5.98 -10.09 1.89
N SER A 275 7.14 -10.21 1.25
CA SER A 275 8.35 -10.77 1.85
C SER A 275 9.30 -9.64 2.21
N VAL A 276 9.66 -9.57 3.50
CA VAL A 276 10.62 -8.59 4.03
C VAL A 276 11.80 -9.35 4.60
N GLU A 277 12.99 -8.97 4.19
CA GLU A 277 14.23 -9.51 4.74
C GLU A 277 15.08 -8.39 5.32
N LEU A 278 15.53 -8.60 6.56
CA LEU A 278 16.44 -7.73 7.27
C LEU A 278 17.72 -8.47 7.61
N SER A 279 18.86 -7.83 7.40
CA SER A 279 20.15 -8.24 7.96
C SER A 279 20.65 -7.16 8.91
N GLY A 280 21.41 -7.53 9.94
CA GLY A 280 21.90 -6.60 10.93
C GLY A 280 22.54 -7.28 12.12
N TRP A 281 22.46 -6.63 13.29
CA TRP A 281 23.03 -7.14 14.54
C TRP A 281 22.02 -7.07 15.69
N ARG A 282 22.13 -8.04 16.60
CA ARG A 282 21.45 -8.05 17.90
C ARG A 282 22.39 -8.63 18.95
N GLY A 283 22.64 -7.92 20.04
CA GLY A 283 23.58 -8.33 21.08
C GLY A 283 25.00 -8.59 20.54
N GLY A 284 25.42 -7.80 19.54
CA GLY A 284 26.71 -7.97 18.86
C GLY A 284 26.79 -9.13 17.86
N GLN A 285 25.78 -10.00 17.77
CA GLN A 285 25.75 -11.10 16.81
C GLN A 285 25.08 -10.70 15.50
N ALA A 286 25.63 -11.16 14.37
CA ALA A 286 25.00 -10.98 13.07
C ALA A 286 23.70 -11.79 13.01
N VAL A 287 22.61 -11.11 12.64
CA VAL A 287 21.28 -11.70 12.52
C VAL A 287 20.74 -11.41 11.13
N ARG A 288 20.05 -12.40 10.55
CA ARG A 288 19.28 -12.24 9.34
C ARG A 288 17.90 -12.85 9.54
N GLN A 289 16.85 -12.08 9.27
CA GLN A 289 15.47 -12.51 9.44
C GLN A 289 14.69 -12.25 8.17
N ARG A 290 13.77 -13.17 7.86
CA ARG A 290 12.78 -12.97 6.80
C ARG A 290 11.38 -13.16 7.38
N ALA A 291 10.52 -12.19 7.13
CA ALA A 291 9.09 -12.34 7.30
C ALA A 291 8.42 -12.54 5.95
N VAL A 292 7.43 -13.44 5.90
CA VAL A 292 6.56 -13.61 4.73
C VAL A 292 5.12 -13.49 5.19
N LEU A 293 4.46 -12.43 4.74
CA LEU A 293 3.03 -12.25 4.86
C LEU A 293 2.33 -12.82 3.63
N SER A 294 1.34 -13.68 3.85
CA SER A 294 0.56 -14.37 2.84
C SER A 294 -0.89 -13.92 2.88
N SER A 295 -1.44 -13.58 1.71
CA SER A 295 -2.85 -13.25 1.50
C SER A 295 -3.33 -13.81 0.15
N GLN A 296 -4.63 -13.76 -0.09
CA GLN A 296 -5.21 -13.97 -1.43
C GLN A 296 -5.00 -12.74 -2.33
N ASP A 297 -5.09 -11.54 -1.74
CA ASP A 297 -4.95 -10.26 -2.42
C ASP A 297 -4.36 -9.17 -1.50
N SER A 298 -4.00 -8.04 -2.09
CA SER A 298 -3.52 -6.85 -1.41
C SER A 298 -4.65 -5.94 -0.90
N TYR A 299 -5.89 -6.14 -1.35
CA TYR A 299 -7.01 -5.26 -1.05
C TYR A 299 -7.50 -5.38 0.39
N GLY A 300 -7.68 -6.60 0.90
CA GLY A 300 -8.09 -6.82 2.29
C GLY A 300 -7.04 -6.33 3.29
N LEU A 301 -5.76 -6.53 2.96
CA LEU A 301 -4.64 -6.01 3.75
C LEU A 301 -4.61 -4.48 3.74
N SER A 302 -4.82 -3.85 2.57
CA SER A 302 -4.88 -2.39 2.45
C SER A 302 -6.02 -1.81 3.25
N ALA A 303 -7.19 -2.46 3.21
CA ALA A 303 -8.34 -2.09 4.04
C ALA A 303 -8.02 -2.16 5.53
N CYS A 304 -7.30 -3.20 5.99
CA CYS A 304 -6.88 -3.32 7.38
C CYS A 304 -6.02 -2.14 7.84
N VAL A 305 -5.04 -1.74 7.05
CA VAL A 305 -4.19 -0.58 7.37
C VAL A 305 -5.02 0.72 7.39
N ALA A 306 -5.91 0.90 6.41
CA ALA A 306 -6.78 2.07 6.31
C ALA A 306 -7.75 2.18 7.51
N VAL A 307 -8.30 1.06 7.97
CA VAL A 307 -9.15 1.00 9.15
C VAL A 307 -8.34 1.28 10.42
N CYS A 308 -7.11 0.77 10.54
CA CYS A 308 -6.23 1.12 11.65
C CYS A 308 -5.96 2.63 11.71
N ALA A 309 -5.66 3.26 10.57
CA ALA A 309 -5.49 4.71 10.49
C ALA A 309 -6.76 5.48 10.88
N THR A 310 -7.92 5.01 10.44
CA THR A 310 -9.22 5.61 10.79
C THR A 310 -9.48 5.54 12.29
N LEU A 311 -9.25 4.37 12.89
CA LEU A 311 -9.43 4.17 14.34
C LEU A 311 -8.42 4.97 15.16
N GLN A 312 -7.19 5.14 14.67
CA GLN A 312 -6.19 5.99 15.31
C GLN A 312 -6.69 7.44 15.43
N LEU A 313 -7.20 8.02 14.33
CA LEU A 313 -7.72 9.40 14.34
C LEU A 313 -8.98 9.56 15.18
N LEU A 314 -9.81 8.52 15.30
CA LEU A 314 -10.97 8.54 16.20
C LEU A 314 -10.57 8.49 17.68
N ARG A 315 -9.51 7.75 18.01
CA ARG A 315 -9.06 7.54 19.40
C ARG A 315 -8.18 8.66 19.92
N ASP A 316 -7.44 9.34 19.03
CA ASP A 316 -6.50 10.39 19.39
C ASP A 316 -6.97 11.78 18.90
N PRO A 317 -7.76 12.51 19.69
CA PRO A 317 -8.17 13.87 19.36
C PRO A 317 -7.01 14.88 19.40
N SER A 318 -5.82 14.49 19.88
CA SER A 318 -4.63 15.34 19.91
C SER A 318 -3.83 15.28 18.60
N TRP A 319 -4.15 14.36 17.69
CA TRP A 319 -3.45 14.22 16.41
C TRP A 319 -3.49 15.52 15.58
N ARG A 320 -2.37 15.90 14.97
CA ARG A 320 -2.24 17.11 14.14
C ARG A 320 -1.46 16.84 12.86
N GLY A 321 -1.81 17.58 11.81
CA GLY A 321 -1.09 17.57 10.54
C GLY A 321 -1.36 16.33 9.68
N ALA A 322 -0.68 16.28 8.55
CA ALA A 322 -0.78 15.22 7.55
C ALA A 322 0.48 14.34 7.58
N HIS A 323 0.30 13.03 7.69
CA HIS A 323 1.41 12.07 7.82
C HIS A 323 1.21 10.85 6.93
N TRP A 324 2.31 10.20 6.57
CA TRP A 324 2.27 8.88 5.95
C TRP A 324 1.97 7.82 6.99
N ALA A 325 1.03 6.93 6.70
CA ALA A 325 0.67 5.82 7.59
C ALA A 325 1.89 4.96 7.96
N GLY A 326 2.76 4.70 6.97
CA GLY A 326 4.01 3.95 7.12
C GLY A 326 4.98 4.56 8.14
N ASP A 327 4.89 5.86 8.39
CA ASP A 327 5.79 6.61 9.28
C ASP A 327 5.15 6.83 10.66
N CYS A 328 3.85 7.11 10.71
CA CYS A 328 3.16 7.56 11.92
C CYS A 328 2.38 6.48 12.68
N LEU A 329 1.92 5.41 12.02
CA LEU A 329 1.22 4.34 12.72
C LEU A 329 2.19 3.49 13.54
N MET A 330 1.69 2.98 14.68
CA MET A 330 2.42 2.06 15.53
C MET A 330 2.49 0.68 14.85
N PRO A 331 3.70 0.18 14.52
CA PRO A 331 3.81 -1.09 13.79
C PRO A 331 3.19 -2.26 14.54
N ASP A 332 3.32 -2.34 15.86
CA ASP A 332 2.77 -3.42 16.68
C ASP A 332 1.24 -3.52 16.58
N ASP A 333 0.55 -2.37 16.62
CA ASP A 333 -0.92 -2.32 16.55
C ASP A 333 -1.40 -2.76 15.16
N VAL A 334 -0.77 -2.24 14.10
CA VAL A 334 -1.16 -2.57 12.72
C VAL A 334 -0.85 -4.03 12.39
N ILE A 335 0.34 -4.53 12.73
CA ILE A 335 0.67 -5.94 12.45
C ILE A 335 -0.23 -6.90 13.24
N THR A 336 -0.57 -6.56 14.49
CA THR A 336 -1.53 -7.35 15.28
C THR A 336 -2.91 -7.37 14.63
N ALA A 337 -3.41 -6.21 14.18
CA ALA A 337 -4.69 -6.11 13.48
C ALA A 337 -4.69 -6.89 12.16
N VAL A 338 -3.60 -6.80 11.39
CA VAL A 338 -3.42 -7.55 10.14
C VAL A 338 -3.42 -9.05 10.40
N GLN A 339 -2.68 -9.53 11.40
CA GLN A 339 -2.65 -10.96 11.75
C GLN A 339 -4.01 -11.49 12.21
N ALA A 340 -4.84 -10.65 12.83
CA ALA A 340 -6.18 -11.01 13.28
C ALA A 340 -7.24 -10.93 12.16
N ASP A 341 -6.93 -10.27 11.04
CA ASP A 341 -7.87 -10.11 9.93
C ASP A 341 -7.86 -11.31 8.98
N ALA A 342 -9.03 -11.64 8.43
CA ALA A 342 -9.21 -12.77 7.52
C ALA A 342 -8.42 -12.62 6.21
N ALA A 343 -8.03 -11.39 5.84
CA ALA A 343 -7.15 -11.15 4.70
C ALA A 343 -5.74 -11.76 4.93
N CYS A 344 -5.25 -11.79 6.17
CA CYS A 344 -3.96 -12.41 6.47
C CYS A 344 -4.14 -13.93 6.61
N GLN A 345 -3.67 -14.68 5.61
CA GLN A 345 -3.65 -16.14 5.69
C GLN A 345 -2.54 -16.65 6.61
N ALA A 346 -1.39 -15.99 6.60
CA ALA A 346 -0.27 -16.30 7.47
C ALA A 346 0.75 -15.15 7.50
N LEU A 347 1.41 -14.97 8.65
CA LEU A 347 2.65 -14.21 8.78
C LEU A 347 3.67 -15.13 9.44
N SER A 348 4.69 -15.56 8.68
CA SER A 348 5.78 -16.39 9.19
C SER A 348 7.06 -15.58 9.30
N ILE A 349 7.89 -15.88 10.30
CA ILE A 349 9.21 -15.28 10.49
C ILE A 349 10.21 -16.39 10.70
N VAL A 350 11.32 -16.32 9.97
CA VAL A 350 12.41 -17.29 10.09
C VAL A 350 13.74 -16.56 10.24
N ASN A 351 14.60 -17.12 11.11
CA ASN A 351 16.00 -16.74 11.14
C ASN A 351 16.71 -17.46 9.99
N LEU A 352 17.47 -16.72 9.20
CA LEU A 352 18.28 -17.25 8.12
C LEU A 352 19.72 -17.42 8.62
N ALA A 353 20.44 -18.39 8.06
CA ALA A 353 21.88 -18.48 8.27
C ALA A 353 22.54 -17.15 7.87
N ALA A 354 23.46 -16.67 8.70
CA ALA A 354 24.31 -15.54 8.34
C ALA A 354 25.05 -15.92 7.04
N GLN A 355 25.02 -15.04 6.03
CA GLN A 355 25.87 -15.25 4.87
C GLN A 355 27.33 -15.15 5.34
N THR A 356 28.04 -16.26 5.32
CA THR A 356 29.50 -16.23 5.30
C THR A 356 29.89 -15.55 4.00
N THR A 357 30.34 -14.30 4.09
CA THR A 357 31.09 -13.69 3.00
C THR A 357 32.37 -14.50 2.83
N SER A 358 32.36 -15.46 1.91
CA SER A 358 33.61 -15.92 1.32
C SER A 358 34.17 -14.74 0.56
N ALA A 359 35.09 -14.02 1.17
CA ALA A 359 36.08 -13.27 0.41
C ALA A 359 36.84 -14.32 -0.40
N GLU A 360 36.39 -14.56 -1.63
CA GLU A 360 37.29 -15.08 -2.65
C GLU A 360 38.33 -13.97 -2.82
N GLU A 361 39.47 -14.14 -2.14
CA GLU A 361 40.71 -13.54 -2.54
C GLU A 361 40.89 -13.86 -4.03
N GLU A 362 40.65 -12.87 -4.89
CA GLU A 362 41.17 -12.88 -6.25
C GLU A 362 42.68 -13.01 -6.13
N GLY A 363 43.13 -14.26 -6.23
CA GLY A 363 44.52 -14.63 -6.26
C GLY A 363 45.20 -13.92 -7.44
N VAL A 364 46.29 -13.25 -7.09
CA VAL A 364 47.38 -12.87 -8.00
C VAL A 364 47.65 -13.99 -9.00
N LEU A 365 47.54 -13.68 -10.28
CA LEU A 365 48.43 -14.19 -11.34
C LEU A 365 48.66 -13.11 -12.40
#